data_AF-A0A957I9H3-F1
#
_entry.id   AF-A0A957I9H3-F1
#
_cell.length_a   1.000
_cell.length_b   1.000
_cell.length_c   1.000
_cell.angle_alpha   90.00
_cell.angle_beta   90.00
_cell.angle_gamma   90.00
#
_symmetry.space_group_name_H-M   'P 1'
#
loop_
_entity.id
_entity.type
_entity.pdbx_description
1 polymer ?
#
loop_
_entity_poly.entity_id
_entity_poly.type
_entity_poly.pdbx_seq_one_letter_code
_entity_poly.pdbx_strand_id
1 'polypeptide(L)'
;MSLRISLYDFFSYTLPGVFFILIIALGLTTFGVITLDLAILADLPLSSLLILTGAGYLLGLLLNPIAERWVRLFIGTHHRARDEAFAEFHSRHPKLKIEFAANEWDMLFYAVKAKSAETATDVELHNVASIMLRSISLILLIAAALFLLIFLFVYTNIWNLVSAITALFLSRIAITLCHNRRRWFYKGIFEAFAVYYLLEEKMKNPEAPSLTENPPTVASVAANDA
;
A
#
# COMPACT_ATOMS: atom_id res chain seq x y z
N MET A 1 -20.27 2.90 -10.95
CA MET A 1 -19.39 3.16 -9.79
C MET A 1 -19.74 4.51 -9.22
N SER A 2 -20.31 4.58 -8.01
CA SER A 2 -20.48 5.88 -7.35
C SER A 2 -19.11 6.40 -6.97
N LEU A 3 -18.73 7.57 -7.47
CA LEU A 3 -17.56 8.36 -7.05
C LEU A 3 -17.71 8.79 -5.58
N ARG A 4 -17.73 7.84 -4.65
CA ARG A 4 -17.32 8.11 -3.28
C ARG A 4 -15.81 7.99 -3.30
N ILE A 5 -15.15 9.06 -3.75
CA ILE A 5 -13.71 9.20 -3.53
C ILE A 5 -13.55 9.16 -2.02
N SER A 6 -13.00 8.06 -1.53
CA SER A 6 -12.69 7.92 -0.12
C SER A 6 -11.68 9.01 0.22
N LEU A 7 -11.82 9.65 1.39
CA LEU A 7 -10.83 10.64 1.85
C LEU A 7 -9.41 10.02 1.82
N TYR A 8 -9.32 8.71 2.09
CA TYR A 8 -8.10 7.93 2.00
C TYR A 8 -7.55 7.82 0.58
N ASP A 9 -8.40 7.61 -0.43
CA ASP A 9 -7.98 7.59 -1.83
C ASP A 9 -7.38 8.94 -2.23
N PHE A 10 -8.01 10.04 -1.81
CA PHE A 10 -7.49 11.38 -2.08
C PHE A 10 -6.08 11.56 -1.50
N PHE A 11 -5.85 11.20 -0.24
CA PHE A 11 -4.51 11.28 0.36
C PHE A 11 -3.53 10.29 -0.28
N SER A 12 -4.01 9.14 -0.75
CA SER A 12 -3.14 8.11 -1.35
C SER A 12 -2.44 8.58 -2.62
N TYR A 13 -3.07 9.48 -3.37
CA TYR A 13 -2.51 10.08 -4.57
C TYR A 13 -1.86 11.43 -4.29
N THR A 14 -2.47 12.25 -3.44
CA THR A 14 -2.00 13.61 -3.16
C THR A 14 -0.64 13.63 -2.49
N LEU A 15 -0.45 12.85 -1.42
CA LEU A 15 0.81 12.86 -0.67
C LEU A 15 2.00 12.47 -1.55
N PRO A 16 2.01 11.31 -2.24
CA PRO A 16 3.09 10.98 -3.16
C PRO A 16 3.26 12.01 -4.28
N GLY A 17 2.17 12.54 -4.84
CA GLY A 17 2.26 13.53 -5.91
C GLY A 17 2.91 14.84 -5.48
N VAL A 18 2.62 15.34 -4.26
CA VAL A 18 3.32 16.50 -3.71
C VAL A 18 4.81 16.21 -3.53
N PHE A 19 5.18 15.04 -2.98
CA PHE A 19 6.58 14.65 -2.87
C PHE A 19 7.28 14.56 -4.23
N PHE A 20 6.59 14.09 -5.26
CA PHE A 20 7.11 14.10 -6.63
C PHE A 20 7.43 15.52 -7.12
N ILE A 21 6.48 16.45 -6.95
CA ILE A 21 6.68 17.86 -7.32
C ILE A 21 7.91 18.40 -6.60
N LEU A 22 8.03 18.15 -5.28
CA LEU A 22 9.15 18.64 -4.48
C LEU A 22 10.50 18.09 -4.95
N ILE A 23 10.59 16.80 -5.28
CA ILE A 23 11.84 16.21 -5.78
C ILE A 23 12.22 16.76 -7.15
N ILE A 24 11.26 16.90 -8.05
CA ILE A 24 11.51 17.48 -9.37
C ILE A 24 11.96 18.94 -9.22
N ALA A 25 11.25 19.71 -8.40
CA ALA A 25 11.55 21.10 -8.10
C ALA A 25 12.96 21.27 -7.50
N LEU A 26 13.33 20.41 -6.55
CA LEU A 26 14.67 20.36 -5.97
C LEU A 26 15.73 20.10 -7.04
N GLY A 27 15.50 19.14 -7.92
CA GLY A 27 16.40 18.83 -9.02
C GLY A 27 16.57 20.01 -9.97
N LEU A 28 15.46 20.58 -10.45
CA LEU A 28 15.48 21.76 -11.33
C LEU A 28 16.21 22.94 -10.70
N THR A 29 16.05 23.16 -9.39
CA THR A 29 16.74 24.23 -8.67
C THR A 29 18.24 23.96 -8.56
N THR A 30 18.61 22.72 -8.27
CA THR A 30 20.02 22.34 -8.10
C THR A 30 20.80 22.41 -9.43
N PHE A 31 20.15 22.14 -10.55
CA PHE A 31 20.72 22.30 -11.89
C PHE A 31 20.56 23.72 -12.45
N GLY A 32 20.05 24.68 -11.67
CA GLY A 32 19.94 26.08 -12.08
C GLY A 32 18.88 26.37 -13.14
N VAL A 33 17.93 25.46 -13.36
CA VAL A 33 16.82 25.66 -14.32
C VAL A 33 15.78 26.63 -13.77
N ILE A 34 15.53 26.57 -12.46
CA ILE A 34 14.62 27.47 -11.74
C ILE A 34 15.29 27.97 -10.46
N THR A 35 14.86 29.13 -9.96
CA THR A 35 15.25 29.62 -8.64
C THR A 35 14.07 29.45 -7.68
N LEU A 36 14.19 28.53 -6.74
CA LEU A 36 13.21 28.38 -5.65
C LEU A 36 13.78 28.95 -4.37
N ASP A 37 13.06 29.92 -3.81
CA ASP A 37 13.30 30.36 -2.43
C ASP A 37 12.49 29.46 -1.48
N LEU A 38 13.20 28.68 -0.66
CA LEU A 38 12.59 27.80 0.33
C LEU A 38 11.85 28.57 1.43
N ALA A 39 12.12 29.87 1.61
CA ALA A 39 11.38 30.71 2.53
C ALA A 39 9.90 30.84 2.13
N ILE A 40 9.59 30.75 0.83
CA ILE A 40 8.22 30.82 0.32
C ILE A 40 7.38 29.64 0.82
N LEU A 41 7.99 28.48 1.10
CA LEU A 41 7.26 27.32 1.63
C LEU A 41 6.76 27.54 3.06
N ALA A 42 7.40 28.42 3.85
CA ALA A 42 7.00 28.67 5.24
C ALA A 42 5.72 29.50 5.34
N ASP A 43 5.52 30.46 4.42
CA ASP A 43 4.38 31.38 4.38
C ASP A 43 3.54 31.19 3.10
N LEU A 44 3.20 29.93 2.79
CA LEU A 44 2.34 29.62 1.64
C LEU A 44 0.91 30.13 1.88
N PRO A 45 0.37 31.04 1.04
CA PRO A 45 -1.02 31.42 1.15
C PRO A 45 -1.92 30.21 0.84
N LEU A 46 -3.12 30.20 1.43
CA LEU A 46 -4.07 29.08 1.29
C LEU A 46 -4.34 28.71 -0.17
N SER A 47 -4.40 29.70 -1.07
CA SER A 47 -4.57 29.48 -2.51
C SER A 47 -3.44 28.65 -3.13
N SER A 48 -2.19 28.95 -2.77
CA SER A 48 -1.02 28.20 -3.26
C SER A 48 -1.01 26.77 -2.70
N LEU A 49 -1.41 26.59 -1.44
CA LEU A 49 -1.55 25.26 -0.84
C LEU A 49 -2.63 24.42 -1.54
N LEU A 50 -3.78 25.02 -1.87
CA LEU A 50 -4.83 24.36 -2.64
C LEU A 50 -4.35 23.98 -4.06
N ILE A 51 -3.62 24.86 -4.73
CA ILE A 51 -3.04 24.58 -6.06
C ILE A 51 -2.02 23.44 -5.96
N LEU A 52 -1.12 23.47 -4.97
CA LEU A 52 -0.13 22.43 -4.76
C LEU A 52 -0.78 21.08 -4.46
N THR A 53 -1.83 21.08 -3.64
CA THR A 53 -2.59 19.88 -3.30
C THR A 53 -3.30 19.32 -4.53
N GLY A 54 -3.97 20.17 -5.32
CA GLY A 54 -4.62 19.75 -6.57
C GLY A 54 -3.64 19.24 -7.62
N ALA A 55 -2.51 19.93 -7.81
CA ALA A 55 -1.44 19.50 -8.71
C ALA A 55 -0.81 18.18 -8.24
N GLY A 56 -0.58 18.03 -6.93
CA GLY A 56 -0.10 16.81 -6.32
C GLY A 56 -1.07 15.65 -6.55
N TYR A 57 -2.36 15.84 -6.32
CA TYR A 57 -3.37 14.81 -6.59
C TYR A 57 -3.35 14.34 -8.05
N LEU A 58 -3.36 15.29 -9.01
CA LEU A 58 -3.32 14.98 -10.44
C LEU A 58 -2.04 14.24 -10.83
N LEU A 59 -0.89 14.70 -10.34
CA LEU A 59 0.39 14.06 -10.63
C LEU A 59 0.48 12.66 -10.02
N GLY A 60 0.00 12.48 -8.78
CA GLY A 60 -0.08 11.18 -8.13
C GLY A 60 -0.95 10.20 -8.91
N LEU A 61 -2.10 10.66 -9.40
CA LEU A 61 -2.99 9.87 -10.25
C LEU A 61 -2.30 9.47 -11.57
N LEU A 62 -1.60 10.41 -12.22
CA LEU A 62 -0.89 10.19 -13.47
C LEU A 62 0.29 9.22 -13.32
N LEU A 63 0.99 9.26 -12.18
CA LEU A 63 2.14 8.41 -11.90
C LEU A 63 1.76 7.03 -11.36
N ASN A 64 0.52 6.84 -10.90
CA ASN A 64 0.05 5.58 -10.34
C ASN A 64 0.26 4.36 -11.29
N PRO A 65 -0.04 4.42 -12.61
CA PRO A 65 0.25 3.33 -13.53
C PRO A 65 1.75 3.04 -13.70
N ILE A 66 2.60 4.06 -13.55
CA ILE A 66 4.06 3.91 -13.63
C ILE A 66 4.57 3.23 -12.36
N ALA A 67 4.10 3.67 -11.19
CA ALA A 67 4.43 3.06 -9.91
C ALA A 67 3.97 1.59 -9.84
N GLU A 68 2.84 1.27 -10.49
CA GLU A 68 2.40 -0.10 -10.68
C GLU A 68 3.37 -0.95 -11.49
N ARG A 69 3.78 -0.46 -12.66
CA ARG A 69 4.78 -1.14 -13.50
C ARG A 69 6.09 -1.35 -12.75
N TRP A 70 6.53 -0.34 -11.99
CA TRP A 70 7.73 -0.39 -11.17
C TRP A 70 7.68 -1.55 -10.16
N VAL A 71 6.63 -1.66 -9.34
CA VAL A 71 6.52 -2.74 -8.35
C VAL A 71 6.46 -4.11 -9.00
N ARG A 72 5.82 -4.23 -10.18
CA ARG A 72 5.78 -5.51 -10.91
C ARG A 72 7.16 -6.04 -11.30
N LEU A 73 8.16 -5.17 -11.47
CA LEU A 73 9.54 -5.60 -11.75
C LEU A 73 10.20 -6.33 -10.57
N PHE A 74 9.78 -6.06 -9.33
CA PHE A 74 10.43 -6.61 -8.13
C PHE A 74 9.68 -7.76 -7.47
N ILE A 75 8.34 -7.72 -7.45
CA ILE A 75 7.53 -8.67 -6.66
C ILE A 75 6.61 -9.53 -7.54
N GLY A 76 6.56 -9.28 -8.85
CA GLY A 76 5.67 -9.99 -9.76
C GLY A 76 4.25 -9.42 -9.77
N THR A 77 3.29 -10.22 -10.25
CA THR A 77 1.92 -9.77 -10.56
C THR A 77 1.02 -9.74 -9.32
N HIS A 78 0.00 -8.87 -9.35
CA HIS A 78 -1.00 -8.71 -8.29
C HIS A 78 -1.70 -10.03 -7.87
N HIS A 79 -1.79 -10.99 -8.79
CA HIS A 79 -2.40 -12.29 -8.53
C HIS A 79 -1.69 -13.04 -7.41
N ARG A 80 -0.37 -12.89 -7.30
CA ARG A 80 0.42 -13.61 -6.31
C ARG A 80 0.03 -13.27 -4.87
N ALA A 81 -0.11 -11.99 -4.53
CA ALA A 81 -0.49 -11.59 -3.17
C ALA A 81 -1.89 -12.08 -2.76
N ARG A 82 -2.81 -12.12 -3.73
CA ARG A 82 -4.18 -12.62 -3.55
C ARG A 82 -4.20 -14.13 -3.36
N ASP A 83 -3.50 -14.86 -4.22
CA ASP A 83 -3.45 -16.31 -4.19
C ASP A 83 -2.72 -16.82 -2.93
N GLU A 84 -1.64 -16.12 -2.51
CA GLU A 84 -0.96 -16.38 -1.24
C GLU A 84 -1.87 -16.12 -0.03
N ALA A 85 -2.64 -15.03 -0.04
CA ALA A 85 -3.61 -14.74 1.03
C ALA A 85 -4.72 -15.79 1.10
N PHE A 86 -5.23 -16.24 -0.05
CA PHE A 86 -6.27 -17.25 -0.12
C PHE A 86 -5.76 -18.63 0.33
N ALA A 87 -4.55 -19.01 -0.08
CA ALA A 87 -3.92 -20.25 0.37
C ALA A 87 -3.66 -20.25 1.89
N GLU A 88 -3.20 -19.12 2.44
CA GLU A 88 -3.04 -18.95 3.89
C GLU A 88 -4.39 -19.03 4.63
N PHE A 89 -5.43 -18.41 4.06
CA PHE A 89 -6.76 -18.47 4.64
C PHE A 89 -7.32 -19.91 4.66
N HIS A 90 -7.15 -20.66 3.56
CA HIS A 90 -7.60 -22.05 3.50
C HIS A 90 -6.83 -22.97 4.45
N SER A 91 -5.52 -22.75 4.61
CA SER A 91 -4.72 -23.53 5.56
C SER A 91 -5.08 -23.26 7.03
N ARG A 92 -5.53 -22.04 7.36
CA ARG A 92 -6.03 -21.69 8.69
C ARG A 92 -7.43 -22.23 8.98
N HIS A 93 -8.25 -22.40 7.95
CA HIS A 93 -9.65 -22.80 8.09
C HIS A 93 -10.02 -24.03 7.23
N PRO A 94 -9.38 -25.20 7.44
CA PRO A 94 -9.57 -26.38 6.58
C PRO A 94 -10.98 -26.99 6.66
N LYS A 95 -11.72 -26.71 7.75
CA LYS A 95 -13.09 -27.22 7.95
C LYS A 95 -14.15 -26.37 7.23
N LEU A 96 -13.80 -25.18 6.78
CA LEU A 96 -14.75 -24.25 6.17
C LEU A 96 -14.92 -24.63 4.69
N LYS A 97 -16.09 -25.15 4.34
CA LYS A 97 -16.45 -25.43 2.95
C LYS A 97 -16.85 -24.12 2.29
N ILE A 98 -15.93 -23.55 1.54
CA ILE A 98 -16.14 -22.29 0.84
C ILE A 98 -16.31 -22.56 -0.66
N GLU A 99 -17.36 -21.98 -1.23
CA GLU A 99 -17.70 -22.04 -2.65
C GLU A 99 -17.33 -20.76 -3.40
N PHE A 100 -16.38 -19.97 -2.89
CA PHE A 100 -15.85 -18.79 -3.61
C PHE A 100 -14.39 -18.99 -4.00
N ALA A 101 -14.00 -18.39 -5.11
CA ALA A 101 -12.64 -18.42 -5.62
C ALA A 101 -11.87 -17.13 -5.27
N ALA A 102 -10.54 -17.21 -5.24
CA ALA A 102 -9.69 -16.07 -4.87
C ALA A 102 -9.91 -14.83 -5.75
N ASN A 103 -10.31 -15.02 -7.01
CA ASN A 103 -10.59 -13.96 -7.98
C ASN A 103 -11.88 -13.17 -7.70
N GLU A 104 -12.79 -13.68 -6.89
CA GLU A 104 -14.08 -13.06 -6.54
C GLU A 104 -14.00 -12.12 -5.32
N TRP A 105 -12.78 -11.70 -4.96
CA TRP A 105 -12.50 -10.84 -3.81
C TRP A 105 -13.27 -9.50 -3.85
N ASP A 106 -13.59 -9.00 -5.03
CA ASP A 106 -14.35 -7.77 -5.21
C ASP A 106 -15.79 -7.93 -4.73
N MET A 107 -16.45 -9.02 -5.12
CA MET A 107 -17.80 -9.37 -4.64
C MET A 107 -17.82 -9.58 -3.12
N LEU A 108 -16.83 -10.29 -2.59
CA LEU A 108 -16.70 -10.52 -1.15
C LEU A 108 -16.51 -9.20 -0.39
N PHE A 109 -15.69 -8.29 -0.91
CA PHE A 109 -15.48 -6.99 -0.28
C PHE A 109 -16.74 -6.13 -0.31
N TYR A 110 -17.53 -6.17 -1.39
CA TYR A 110 -18.85 -5.51 -1.41
C TYR A 110 -19.81 -6.09 -0.38
N ALA A 111 -19.82 -7.43 -0.19
CA ALA A 111 -20.63 -8.07 0.83
C ALA A 111 -20.20 -7.64 2.25
N VAL A 112 -18.89 -7.59 2.52
CA VAL A 112 -18.35 -7.06 3.79
C VAL A 112 -18.79 -5.61 4.02
N LYS A 113 -18.69 -4.75 2.99
CA LYS A 113 -19.09 -3.34 3.05
C LYS A 113 -20.59 -3.15 3.30
N ALA A 114 -21.43 -4.06 2.79
CA ALA A 114 -22.86 -4.05 3.03
C ALA A 114 -23.22 -4.44 4.48
N LYS A 115 -22.39 -5.26 5.14
CA LYS A 115 -22.60 -5.71 6.52
C LYS A 115 -21.99 -4.78 7.56
N SER A 116 -20.77 -4.30 7.32
CA SER A 116 -20.04 -3.44 8.25
C SER A 116 -19.16 -2.44 7.49
N ALA A 117 -19.56 -1.17 7.53
CA ALA A 117 -18.78 -0.09 6.96
C ALA A 117 -17.45 0.13 7.70
N GLU A 118 -17.41 -0.14 9.00
CA GLU A 118 -16.21 0.00 9.84
C GLU A 118 -15.14 -1.03 9.44
N THR A 119 -15.51 -2.31 9.42
CA THR A 119 -14.60 -3.40 9.01
C THR A 119 -14.14 -3.25 7.57
N ALA A 120 -15.03 -2.80 6.67
CA ALA A 120 -14.64 -2.50 5.30
C ALA A 120 -13.62 -1.36 5.22
N THR A 121 -13.75 -0.33 6.07
CA THR A 121 -12.81 0.80 6.14
C THR A 121 -11.43 0.32 6.61
N ASP A 122 -11.37 -0.51 7.66
CA ASP A 122 -10.12 -1.06 8.17
C ASP A 122 -9.37 -1.89 7.11
N VAL A 123 -10.11 -2.71 6.36
CA VAL A 123 -9.56 -3.48 5.25
C VAL A 123 -9.09 -2.52 4.13
N GLU A 124 -9.90 -1.54 3.75
CA GLU A 124 -9.59 -0.55 2.71
C GLU A 124 -8.30 0.24 3.02
N LEU A 125 -8.04 0.56 4.29
CA LEU A 125 -6.81 1.22 4.72
C LEU A 125 -5.54 0.46 4.32
N HIS A 126 -5.57 -0.88 4.32
CA HIS A 126 -4.44 -1.68 3.86
C HIS A 126 -4.20 -1.53 2.35
N ASN A 127 -5.27 -1.44 1.56
CA ASN A 127 -5.16 -1.20 0.12
C ASN A 127 -4.60 0.20 -0.15
N VAL A 128 -5.15 1.23 0.49
CA VAL A 128 -4.71 2.63 0.40
C VAL A 128 -3.22 2.74 0.76
N ALA A 129 -2.81 2.15 1.88
CA ALA A 129 -1.41 2.13 2.31
C ALA A 129 -0.50 1.44 1.28
N SER A 130 -0.96 0.36 0.64
CA SER A 130 -0.19 -0.30 -0.42
C SER A 130 0.03 0.61 -1.64
N ILE A 131 -1.01 1.36 -2.06
CA ILE A 131 -0.93 2.32 -3.18
C ILE A 131 0.06 3.46 -2.85
N MET A 132 -0.01 3.97 -1.61
CA MET A 132 0.92 5.00 -1.13
C MET A 132 2.37 4.50 -1.13
N LEU A 133 2.64 3.36 -0.49
CA LEU A 133 3.99 2.78 -0.37
C LEU A 133 4.62 2.49 -1.73
N ARG A 134 3.81 2.02 -2.68
CA ARG A 134 4.24 1.82 -4.07
C ARG A 134 4.70 3.12 -4.73
N SER A 135 3.93 4.19 -4.57
CA SER A 135 4.27 5.50 -5.13
C SER A 135 5.50 6.10 -4.43
N ILE A 136 5.58 5.99 -3.10
CA ILE A 136 6.73 6.41 -2.29
C ILE A 136 8.00 5.66 -2.70
N SER A 137 7.93 4.37 -3.00
CA SER A 137 9.09 3.63 -3.52
C SER A 137 9.62 4.24 -4.82
N LEU A 138 8.74 4.57 -5.76
CA LEU A 138 9.14 5.18 -7.03
C LEU A 138 9.76 6.57 -6.81
N ILE A 139 9.17 7.36 -5.90
CA ILE A 139 9.69 8.67 -5.48
C ILE A 139 11.12 8.53 -4.94
N LEU A 140 11.34 7.58 -4.04
CA LEU A 140 12.65 7.33 -3.44
C LEU A 140 13.69 6.86 -4.47
N LEU A 141 13.26 6.08 -5.47
CA LEU A 141 14.15 5.71 -6.58
C LEU A 141 14.59 6.94 -7.38
N ILE A 142 13.65 7.82 -7.70
CA ILE A 142 13.95 9.06 -8.44
C ILE A 142 14.79 10.01 -7.60
N ALA A 143 14.52 10.09 -6.29
CA ALA A 143 15.37 10.81 -5.34
C ALA A 143 16.81 10.28 -5.36
N ALA A 144 16.97 8.95 -5.32
CA ALA A 144 18.29 8.33 -5.36
C ALA A 144 19.04 8.64 -6.65
N ALA A 145 18.36 8.54 -7.80
CA ALA A 145 18.92 8.90 -9.09
C ALA A 145 19.31 10.39 -9.11
N LEU A 146 18.46 11.27 -8.59
CA LEU A 146 18.73 12.70 -8.51
C LEU A 146 19.96 13.00 -7.64
N PHE A 147 20.04 12.44 -6.42
CA PHE A 147 21.20 12.65 -5.54
C PHE A 147 22.50 12.11 -6.14
N LEU A 148 22.43 10.99 -6.87
CA LEU A 148 23.57 10.47 -7.61
C LEU A 148 24.00 11.44 -8.73
N LEU A 149 23.05 12.00 -9.49
CA LEU A 149 23.37 12.99 -10.52
C LEU A 149 23.98 14.27 -9.93
N ILE A 150 23.45 14.75 -8.80
CA ILE A 150 23.99 15.93 -8.08
C ILE A 150 25.43 15.66 -7.65
N PHE A 151 25.70 14.46 -7.11
CA PHE A 151 27.06 14.04 -6.71
C PHE A 151 28.04 14.05 -7.89
N LEU A 152 27.61 13.60 -9.06
CA LEU A 152 28.48 13.48 -10.25
C LEU A 152 28.71 14.82 -10.97
N PHE A 153 27.68 15.68 -11.08
CA PHE A 153 27.72 16.83 -11.97
C PHE A 153 27.78 18.19 -11.29
N VAL A 154 27.28 18.32 -10.05
CA VAL A 154 27.14 19.62 -9.38
C VAL A 154 28.16 19.77 -8.27
N TYR A 155 28.14 18.86 -7.30
CA TYR A 155 29.02 18.93 -6.14
C TYR A 155 29.30 17.54 -5.57
N THR A 156 30.58 17.15 -5.60
CA THR A 156 31.08 15.85 -5.14
C THR A 156 31.14 15.78 -3.62
N ASN A 157 29.97 15.82 -2.98
CA ASN A 157 29.81 15.65 -1.54
C ASN A 157 29.44 14.19 -1.22
N ILE A 158 30.21 13.56 -0.34
CA ILE A 158 29.93 12.19 0.11
C ILE A 158 28.53 12.04 0.69
N TRP A 159 27.97 13.09 1.29
CA TRP A 159 26.62 13.08 1.84
C TRP A 159 25.55 12.83 0.76
N ASN A 160 25.74 13.35 -0.47
CA ASN A 160 24.82 13.08 -1.57
C ASN A 160 24.82 11.60 -1.97
N LEU A 161 25.99 10.96 -1.96
CA LEU A 161 26.11 9.53 -2.22
C LEU A 161 25.44 8.70 -1.11
N VAL A 162 25.66 9.07 0.15
CA VAL A 162 25.00 8.42 1.29
C VAL A 162 23.48 8.54 1.17
N SER A 163 22.96 9.74 0.90
CA SER A 163 21.52 9.97 0.69
C SER A 163 20.95 9.14 -0.47
N ALA A 164 21.69 9.01 -1.57
CA ALA A 164 21.28 8.18 -2.70
C ALA A 164 21.16 6.69 -2.30
N ILE A 165 22.17 6.16 -1.61
CA ILE A 165 22.18 4.76 -1.14
C ILE A 165 21.04 4.53 -0.14
N THR A 166 20.86 5.43 0.83
CA THR A 166 19.76 5.34 1.80
C THR A 166 18.40 5.38 1.12
N ALA A 167 18.20 6.25 0.13
CA ALA A 167 16.95 6.33 -0.63
C ALA A 167 16.67 5.03 -1.41
N LEU A 168 17.69 4.40 -2.03
CA LEU A 168 17.54 3.09 -2.67
C LEU A 168 17.12 2.01 -1.68
N PHE A 169 17.75 1.97 -0.50
CA PHE A 169 17.42 0.99 0.53
C PHE A 169 15.99 1.17 1.05
N LEU A 170 15.60 2.41 1.36
CA LEU A 170 14.23 2.74 1.77
C LEU A 170 13.21 2.42 0.67
N SER A 171 13.55 2.66 -0.61
CA SER A 171 12.71 2.28 -1.74
C SER A 171 12.45 0.78 -1.74
N ARG A 172 13.49 -0.04 -1.51
CA ARG A 172 13.36 -1.50 -1.45
C ARG A 172 12.50 -1.98 -0.29
N ILE A 173 12.63 -1.34 0.88
CA ILE A 173 11.77 -1.62 2.05
C ILE A 173 10.31 -1.26 1.74
N ALA A 174 10.07 -0.10 1.15
CA ALA A 174 8.72 0.36 0.79
C ALA A 174 8.02 -0.62 -0.17
N ILE A 175 8.73 -1.19 -1.14
CA ILE A 175 8.25 -2.25 -2.04
C ILE A 175 7.81 -3.48 -1.24
N THR A 176 8.64 -3.96 -0.31
CA THR A 176 8.32 -5.13 0.52
C THR A 176 7.11 -4.87 1.41
N LEU A 177 7.05 -3.70 2.05
CA LEU A 177 5.91 -3.31 2.88
C LEU A 177 4.63 -3.17 2.05
N CYS A 178 4.71 -2.66 0.82
CA CYS A 178 3.60 -2.59 -0.11
C CYS A 178 3.01 -3.99 -0.36
N HIS A 179 3.85 -5.00 -0.61
CA HIS A 179 3.39 -6.38 -0.79
C HIS A 179 2.66 -6.91 0.44
N ASN A 180 3.25 -6.74 1.62
CA ASN A 180 2.68 -7.22 2.86
C ASN A 180 1.33 -6.56 3.17
N ARG A 181 1.23 -5.25 2.97
CA ARG A 181 -0.04 -4.52 3.10
C ARG A 181 -1.09 -5.02 2.12
N ARG A 182 -0.69 -5.32 0.88
CA ARG A 182 -1.60 -5.88 -0.13
C ARG A 182 -2.10 -7.28 0.25
N ARG A 183 -1.22 -8.14 0.80
CA ARG A 183 -1.61 -9.46 1.32
C ARG A 183 -2.58 -9.33 2.50
N TRP A 184 -2.33 -8.39 3.42
CA TRP A 184 -3.24 -8.11 4.53
C TRP A 184 -4.60 -7.58 4.07
N PHE A 185 -4.66 -6.79 3.01
CA PHE A 185 -5.92 -6.38 2.39
C PHE A 185 -6.75 -7.60 1.95
N TYR A 186 -6.18 -8.49 1.13
CA TYR A 186 -6.91 -9.67 0.66
C TYR A 186 -7.31 -10.62 1.79
N LYS A 187 -6.40 -10.84 2.72
CA LYS A 187 -6.67 -11.65 3.91
C LYS A 187 -7.80 -11.08 4.75
N GLY A 188 -7.80 -9.77 4.99
CA GLY A 188 -8.85 -9.08 5.72
C GLY A 188 -10.22 -9.23 5.05
N ILE A 189 -10.29 -9.24 3.72
CA ILE A 189 -11.54 -9.52 2.99
C ILE A 189 -12.03 -10.94 3.30
N PHE A 190 -11.16 -11.96 3.12
CA PHE A 190 -11.55 -13.35 3.31
C PHE A 190 -11.94 -13.66 4.76
N GLU A 191 -11.17 -13.17 5.73
CA GLU A 191 -11.45 -13.35 7.16
C GLU A 191 -12.74 -12.64 7.57
N ALA A 192 -12.94 -11.37 7.18
CA ALA A 192 -14.17 -10.64 7.50
C ALA A 192 -15.40 -11.32 6.90
N PHE A 193 -15.32 -11.75 5.64
CA PHE A 193 -16.42 -12.45 4.99
C PHE A 193 -16.75 -13.77 5.70
N ALA A 194 -15.75 -14.59 6.04
CA ALA A 194 -15.95 -15.85 6.74
C ALA A 194 -16.62 -15.67 8.11
N VAL A 195 -16.25 -14.62 8.86
CA VAL A 195 -16.88 -14.29 10.14
C VAL A 195 -18.36 -13.97 9.94
N TYR A 196 -18.72 -13.13 8.97
CA TYR A 196 -20.11 -12.80 8.71
C TYR A 196 -20.93 -13.99 8.22
N TYR A 197 -20.35 -14.83 7.37
CA TYR A 197 -20.98 -16.06 6.89
C TYR A 197 -21.31 -17.00 8.05
N LEU A 198 -20.34 -17.25 8.95
CA LEU A 198 -20.53 -18.15 10.09
C LEU A 198 -21.48 -17.57 11.15
N LEU A 199 -21.49 -16.26 11.35
CA LEU A 199 -22.48 -15.61 12.21
C LEU A 199 -23.89 -15.81 11.68
N GLU A 200 -24.10 -15.67 10.36
CA GLU A 200 -25.41 -15.94 9.75
C GLU A 200 -25.80 -17.42 9.83
N GLU A 201 -24.85 -18.33 9.62
CA GLU A 201 -25.10 -19.76 9.74
C GLU A 201 -25.45 -20.15 11.18
N LYS A 202 -24.75 -19.59 12.17
CA LYS A 202 -25.05 -19.80 13.60
C LYS A 202 -26.40 -19.21 14.02
N MET A 203 -26.82 -18.08 13.44
CA MET A 203 -28.15 -17.53 13.67
C MET A 203 -29.26 -18.43 13.08
N LYS A 204 -28.99 -19.14 11.98
CA LYS A 204 -29.93 -20.10 11.37
C LYS A 204 -29.90 -21.46 12.05
N ASN A 205 -28.74 -21.89 12.52
CA ASN A 205 -28.51 -23.16 13.20
C ASN A 205 -27.62 -22.94 14.44
N PRO A 206 -28.18 -22.88 15.65
CA PRO A 206 -27.42 -22.60 16.88
C PRO A 206 -26.30 -23.60 17.19
N GLU A 207 -26.37 -24.81 16.62
CA GLU A 207 -25.38 -25.88 16.76
C GLU A 207 -24.22 -25.77 15.75
N ALA A 208 -24.23 -24.75 14.87
CA ALA A 208 -23.17 -24.56 13.88
C ALA A 208 -21.78 -24.30 14.52
N PRO A 209 -20.70 -24.84 13.94
CA PRO A 209 -19.35 -24.73 14.50
C PRO A 209 -18.89 -23.27 14.59
N SER A 210 -18.30 -22.91 15.73
CA SER A 210 -17.73 -21.58 15.97
C SER A 210 -16.26 -21.51 15.56
N LEU A 211 -15.80 -20.35 15.06
CA LEU A 211 -14.37 -20.11 14.74
C LEU A 211 -13.43 -20.25 15.95
N THR A 212 -13.98 -20.28 17.16
CA THR A 212 -13.25 -20.30 18.44
C THR A 212 -13.03 -21.70 19.01
N GLU A 213 -13.47 -22.77 18.35
CA GLU A 213 -13.13 -24.13 18.80
C GLU A 213 -11.68 -24.49 18.44
N ASN A 214 -10.78 -23.93 19.25
CA ASN A 214 -9.35 -24.18 19.44
C ASN A 214 -8.49 -24.28 18.16
N PRO A 215 -7.50 -23.37 17.95
CA PRO A 215 -6.36 -23.73 17.12
C PRO A 215 -5.76 -25.02 17.69
N PRO A 216 -5.29 -25.97 16.86
CA PRO A 216 -4.53 -27.09 17.39
C PRO A 216 -3.40 -26.50 18.22
N THR A 217 -3.40 -26.81 19.51
CA THR A 217 -2.26 -26.59 20.39
C THR A 217 -1.06 -27.12 19.63
N VAL A 218 -0.19 -26.23 19.18
CA VAL A 218 1.08 -26.59 18.56
C VAL A 218 1.90 -27.18 19.69
N ALA A 219 1.63 -28.44 20.01
CA ALA A 219 2.40 -29.25 20.91
C ALA A 219 3.75 -29.45 20.22
N SER A 220 4.76 -28.73 20.71
CA SER A 220 6.14 -29.19 20.83
C SER A 220 6.67 -30.02 19.65
N VAL A 221 6.99 -29.38 18.54
CA VAL A 221 8.04 -29.87 17.62
C VAL A 221 9.30 -29.07 17.94
N ALA A 222 9.87 -29.33 19.11
CA ALA A 222 11.16 -28.81 19.56
C ALA A 222 11.74 -29.71 20.66
N ALA A 223 11.86 -31.01 20.36
CA ALA A 223 12.61 -31.98 21.17
C ALA A 223 12.90 -33.23 20.34
N ASN A 224 13.67 -33.05 19.26
CA ASN A 224 14.52 -34.06 18.63
C ASN A 224 15.07 -33.43 17.36
N ASP A 225 16.30 -32.94 17.45
CA ASP A 225 17.29 -32.73 16.38
C ASP A 225 18.14 -31.48 16.67
N ALA A 226 19.02 -31.60 17.68
CA ALA A 226 20.36 -31.00 17.79
C ALA A 226 20.93 -31.22 19.20
#